data_AF-A0A353FBR8-F1
#
_entry.id   AF-A0A353FBR8-F1
#
_cell.length_a   1.000
_cell.length_b   1.000
_cell.length_c   1.000
_cell.angle_alpha   90.00
_cell.angle_beta   90.00
_cell.angle_gamma   90.00
#
_symmetry.space_group_name_H-M   'P 1'
#
loop_
_entity.id
_entity.type
_entity.pdbx_description
1 polymer ?
#
loop_
_entity_poly.entity_id
_entity_poly.type
_entity_poly.pdbx_seq_one_letter_code
_entity_poly.pdbx_strand_id
1 'polypeptide(L)'
;KYYHYYNLFAQIGLVDEKNRLLRDKDIVLFPRKVNGKFVMLHRIWPGIQIVQFEKWEDLTKAFWEDHIKNLTEYILLDPLYDFEVNYIGAGGPPIETEEGWLIIYHGVCETHIGKTYHAAAALLDLENPAKVIARLPYPLFSPSQKWEKEGVVNHVVFPTGSALFGDDLYIYYGAADKHIAVARVSMSQLLSELKKNVTHGKT
;
A
#
# COMPACT_ATOMS: atom_id res chain seq x y z
N LYS A 1 4.60 1.04 17.41
CA LYS A 1 5.32 1.45 16.18
C LYS A 1 5.22 2.97 15.93
N TYR A 2 4.01 3.54 15.81
CA TYR A 2 3.81 4.99 15.64
C TYR A 2 4.44 5.87 16.76
N TYR A 3 4.32 5.44 18.03
CA TYR A 3 4.95 6.10 19.18
C TYR A 3 6.49 5.98 19.23
N HIS A 4 7.05 4.95 18.59
CA HIS A 4 8.51 4.74 18.58
C HIS A 4 9.20 5.71 17.63
N TYR A 5 8.54 6.07 16.53
CA TYR A 5 8.98 7.17 15.67
C TYR A 5 8.92 8.52 16.41
N TYR A 6 7.85 8.78 17.18
CA TYR A 6 7.79 9.97 18.03
C TYR A 6 8.99 10.06 19.00
N ASN A 7 9.32 8.96 19.68
CA ASN A 7 10.46 8.92 20.63
C ASN A 7 11.84 8.90 19.95
N LEU A 8 11.97 8.32 18.75
CA LEU A 8 13.22 8.39 17.97
C LEU A 8 13.56 9.84 17.62
N PHE A 9 12.56 10.63 17.22
CA PHE A 9 12.73 12.07 16.95
C PHE A 9 13.05 12.86 18.23
N ALA A 10 12.54 12.43 19.38
CA ALA A 10 12.91 13.01 20.68
C ALA A 10 14.35 12.67 21.10
N GLN A 11 14.81 11.44 20.88
CA GLN A 11 16.15 10.99 21.27
C GLN A 11 17.28 11.59 20.44
N ILE A 12 17.01 11.97 19.18
CA ILE A 12 18.00 12.62 18.30
C ILE A 12 17.90 14.16 18.29
N GLY A 13 17.16 14.75 19.24
CA GLY A 13 17.14 16.19 19.51
C GLY A 13 16.26 17.04 18.56
N LEU A 14 15.34 16.43 17.82
CA LEU A 14 14.54 17.10 16.77
C LEU A 14 13.16 17.58 17.25
N VAL A 15 12.99 17.82 18.56
CA VAL A 15 11.69 18.16 19.17
C VAL A 15 11.25 19.59 18.83
N ASP A 16 12.18 20.48 18.44
CA ASP A 16 11.94 21.94 18.42
C ASP A 16 11.99 22.61 17.02
N GLU A 17 12.08 21.83 15.92
CA GLU A 17 12.15 22.42 14.58
C GLU A 17 10.78 22.60 13.92
N LYS A 18 10.49 23.84 13.51
CA LYS A 18 9.35 24.28 12.68
C LYS A 18 9.15 23.49 11.37
N ASN A 19 10.08 22.62 10.98
CA ASN A 19 10.06 21.85 9.73
C ASN A 19 10.17 20.34 9.98
N ARG A 20 9.26 19.79 10.80
CA ARG A 20 9.06 18.34 10.92
C ARG A 20 8.50 17.77 9.61
N LEU A 21 9.36 17.33 8.70
CA LEU A 21 8.92 16.71 7.44
C LEU A 21 8.40 15.29 7.70
N LEU A 22 7.09 15.11 7.54
CA LEU A 22 6.45 13.80 7.54
C LEU A 22 6.76 13.10 6.22
N ARG A 23 7.21 11.83 6.28
CA ARG A 23 7.43 11.03 5.07
C ARG A 23 6.11 10.42 4.63
N ASP A 24 5.41 11.16 3.79
CA ASP A 24 4.24 10.67 3.06
C ASP A 24 4.65 10.20 1.66
N LYS A 25 4.17 9.03 1.25
CA LYS A 25 4.56 8.35 0.01
C LYS A 25 3.38 7.55 -0.56
N ASP A 26 3.57 7.02 -1.76
CA ASP A 26 2.67 6.07 -2.42
C ASP A 26 1.22 6.55 -2.51
N ILE A 27 1.06 7.83 -2.83
CA ILE A 27 -0.26 8.41 -3.04
C ILE A 27 -0.84 7.81 -4.32
N VAL A 28 -2.01 7.16 -4.21
CA VAL A 28 -2.78 6.66 -5.35
C VAL A 28 -4.23 7.09 -5.23
N LEU A 29 -4.84 7.47 -6.36
CA LEU A 29 -6.25 7.80 -6.45
C LEU A 29 -7.05 6.59 -6.94
N PHE A 30 -8.26 6.44 -6.42
CA PHE A 30 -9.24 5.51 -7.00
C PHE A 30 -9.66 6.02 -8.40
N PRO A 31 -9.97 5.13 -9.35
CA PRO A 31 -10.26 5.50 -10.73
C PRO A 31 -11.58 6.27 -10.91
N ARG A 32 -12.46 6.24 -9.89
CA ARG A 32 -13.68 7.05 -9.82
C ARG A 32 -13.99 7.45 -8.39
N LYS A 33 -14.93 8.38 -8.24
CA LYS A 33 -15.54 8.68 -6.96
C LYS A 33 -16.31 7.47 -6.41
N VAL A 34 -16.31 7.31 -5.09
CA VAL A 34 -17.13 6.33 -4.37
C VAL A 34 -18.08 7.11 -3.46
N ASN A 35 -19.39 6.87 -3.60
CA ASN A 35 -20.42 7.63 -2.86
C ASN A 35 -20.26 9.16 -2.96
N GLY A 36 -19.93 9.65 -4.16
CA GLY A 36 -19.75 11.09 -4.43
C GLY A 36 -18.41 11.69 -3.97
N LYS A 37 -17.55 10.92 -3.28
CA LYS A 37 -16.26 11.36 -2.75
C LYS A 37 -15.09 10.89 -3.59
N PHE A 38 -14.08 11.73 -3.76
CA PHE A 38 -12.74 11.29 -4.13
C PHE A 38 -12.18 10.41 -3.02
N VAL A 39 -11.45 9.37 -3.42
CA VAL A 39 -10.80 8.44 -2.50
C VAL A 39 -9.34 8.32 -2.91
N MET A 40 -8.43 8.53 -1.96
CA MET A 40 -7.00 8.30 -2.16
C MET A 40 -6.43 7.45 -1.04
N LEU A 41 -5.43 6.65 -1.39
CA LEU A 41 -4.55 5.99 -0.43
C LEU A 41 -3.25 6.77 -0.36
N HIS A 42 -2.66 6.81 0.80
CA HIS A 42 -1.32 7.34 1.01
C HIS A 42 -0.65 6.58 2.16
N ARG A 43 0.61 6.89 2.44
CA ARG A 43 1.44 6.05 3.30
C ARG A 43 2.32 6.93 4.14
N ILE A 44 1.82 7.23 5.33
CA ILE A 44 2.60 7.64 6.48
C ILE A 44 2.97 6.35 7.23
N TRP A 45 4.27 6.10 7.34
CA TRP A 45 4.81 4.84 7.88
C TRP A 45 4.15 4.38 9.20
N PRO A 46 4.00 3.07 9.41
CA PRO A 46 4.35 1.96 8.50
C PRO A 46 3.19 1.46 7.60
N GLY A 47 1.96 1.91 7.84
CA GLY A 47 0.76 1.43 7.16
C GLY A 47 0.29 2.30 5.99
N ILE A 48 -0.74 1.82 5.30
CA ILE A 48 -1.49 2.56 4.28
C ILE A 48 -2.69 3.19 4.96
N GLN A 49 -2.88 4.49 4.75
CA GLN A 49 -4.06 5.21 5.21
C GLN A 49 -4.96 5.59 4.03
N ILE A 50 -6.25 5.82 4.32
CA ILE A 50 -7.26 6.24 3.36
C ILE A 50 -7.74 7.65 3.65
N VAL A 51 -7.91 8.46 2.60
CA VAL A 51 -8.48 9.80 2.67
C VAL A 51 -9.67 9.88 1.71
N GLN A 52 -10.80 10.39 2.21
CA GLN A 52 -12.04 10.56 1.45
C GLN A 52 -12.53 12.01 1.57
N PHE A 53 -12.81 12.66 0.44
CA PHE A 53 -13.18 14.09 0.39
C PHE A 53 -14.07 14.38 -0.83
N GLU A 54 -14.87 15.45 -0.79
CA GLU A 54 -15.84 15.74 -1.87
C GLU A 54 -15.23 16.62 -2.96
N LYS A 55 -14.42 17.60 -2.54
CA LYS A 55 -13.82 18.64 -3.37
C LYS A 55 -12.35 18.84 -3.00
N TRP A 56 -11.51 19.17 -3.97
CA TRP A 56 -10.07 19.34 -3.74
C TRP A 56 -9.76 20.48 -2.76
N GLU A 57 -10.64 21.48 -2.71
CA GLU A 57 -10.57 22.61 -1.79
C GLU A 57 -10.74 22.18 -0.32
N ASP A 58 -11.28 21.00 -0.05
CA ASP A 58 -11.45 20.45 1.31
C ASP A 58 -10.08 20.09 1.94
N LEU A 59 -9.06 19.80 1.13
CA LEU A 59 -7.72 19.37 1.54
C LEU A 59 -6.85 20.54 2.07
N THR A 60 -7.40 21.31 2.99
CA THR A 60 -6.76 22.47 3.63
C THR A 60 -5.68 22.07 4.65
N LYS A 61 -4.91 23.03 5.15
CA LYS A 61 -3.97 22.80 6.26
C LYS A 61 -4.67 22.21 7.50
N ALA A 62 -5.85 22.73 7.84
CA ALA A 62 -6.62 22.26 9.00
C ALA A 62 -7.08 20.81 8.82
N PHE A 63 -7.49 20.44 7.59
CA PHE A 63 -7.82 19.06 7.24
C PHE A 63 -6.63 18.13 7.51
N TRP A 64 -5.44 18.46 7.00
CA TRP A 64 -4.25 17.63 7.19
C TRP A 64 -3.77 17.58 8.64
N GLU A 65 -3.89 18.68 9.38
CA GLU A 65 -3.59 18.69 10.82
C GLU A 65 -4.51 17.75 11.60
N ASP A 66 -5.82 17.72 11.29
CA ASP A 66 -6.76 16.78 11.89
C ASP A 66 -6.48 15.33 11.47
N HIS A 67 -6.28 15.09 10.18
CA HIS A 67 -5.94 13.79 9.62
C HIS A 67 -4.71 13.17 10.29
N ILE A 68 -3.65 13.96 10.48
CA ILE A 68 -2.40 13.50 11.11
C ILE A 68 -2.59 13.28 12.62
N LYS A 69 -3.37 14.13 13.31
CA LYS A 69 -3.67 13.95 14.75
C LYS A 69 -4.44 12.67 15.00
N ASN A 70 -5.37 12.33 14.11
CA ASN A 70 -6.26 11.17 14.22
C ASN A 70 -5.84 10.03 13.28
N LEU A 71 -4.56 9.96 12.87
CA LEU A 71 -4.08 9.06 11.81
C LEU A 71 -4.47 7.59 12.01
N THR A 72 -4.53 7.13 13.26
CA THR A 72 -4.92 5.75 13.62
C THR A 72 -6.33 5.38 13.20
N GLU A 73 -7.23 6.35 13.07
CA GLU A 73 -8.60 6.14 12.60
C GLU A 73 -8.66 5.92 11.09
N TYR A 74 -7.65 6.41 10.37
CA TYR A 74 -7.54 6.37 8.92
C TYR A 74 -6.64 5.25 8.40
N ILE A 75 -6.06 4.42 9.27
CA ILE A 75 -5.31 3.22 8.88
C ILE A 75 -6.25 2.26 8.16
N LEU A 76 -5.95 2.00 6.89
CA LEU A 76 -6.64 1.01 6.07
C LEU A 76 -5.96 -0.36 6.20
N LEU A 77 -4.64 -0.38 6.10
CA LEU A 77 -3.82 -1.57 6.28
C LEU A 77 -2.61 -1.21 7.11
N ASP A 78 -2.27 -2.06 8.07
CA ASP A 78 -0.98 -2.06 8.75
C ASP A 78 -0.20 -3.36 8.41
N PRO A 79 1.13 -3.38 8.60
CA PRO A 79 1.90 -4.61 8.56
C PRO A 79 1.34 -5.69 9.49
N LEU A 80 0.97 -6.84 8.93
CA LEU A 80 0.42 -7.98 9.64
C LEU A 80 1.29 -9.23 9.47
N TYR A 81 1.81 -9.47 8.27
CA TYR A 81 2.61 -10.66 7.93
C TYR A 81 4.12 -10.39 7.88
N ASP A 82 4.94 -11.44 7.95
CA ASP A 82 6.41 -11.33 8.05
C ASP A 82 7.03 -10.58 6.86
N PHE A 83 6.53 -10.81 5.64
CA PHE A 83 7.05 -10.20 4.41
C PHE A 83 6.81 -8.68 4.34
N GLU A 84 5.95 -8.16 5.20
CA GLU A 84 5.54 -6.75 5.25
C GLU A 84 5.85 -6.07 6.58
N VAL A 85 6.52 -6.78 7.50
CA VAL A 85 6.73 -6.38 8.90
C VAL A 85 7.38 -5.01 9.09
N ASN A 86 8.17 -4.53 8.13
CA ASN A 86 8.83 -3.22 8.22
C ASN A 86 7.82 -2.11 7.92
N TYR A 87 7.29 -2.11 6.70
CA TYR A 87 6.24 -1.20 6.24
C TYR A 87 5.60 -1.73 4.95
N ILE A 88 4.42 -1.19 4.66
CA ILE A 88 3.70 -1.41 3.40
C ILE A 88 3.49 -0.10 2.65
N GLY A 89 2.97 -0.19 1.44
CA GLY A 89 2.56 0.96 0.66
C GLY A 89 1.81 0.60 -0.61
N ALA A 90 0.92 1.48 -1.09
CA ALA A 90 0.20 1.23 -2.32
C ALA A 90 1.18 1.11 -3.51
N GLY A 91 0.87 0.21 -4.45
CA GLY A 91 1.68 0.05 -5.65
C GLY A 91 1.18 0.92 -6.79
N GLY A 92 -0.04 0.63 -7.25
CA GLY A 92 -0.75 1.41 -8.26
C GLY A 92 -2.19 1.72 -7.85
N PRO A 93 -2.95 2.42 -8.72
CA PRO A 93 -4.37 2.66 -8.52
C PRO A 93 -5.16 1.37 -8.25
N PRO A 94 -6.14 1.37 -7.32
CA PRO A 94 -7.04 0.24 -7.11
C PRO A 94 -7.80 -0.13 -8.39
N ILE A 95 -8.02 -1.43 -8.59
CA ILE A 95 -8.74 -1.99 -9.72
C ILE A 95 -10.17 -2.29 -9.26
N GLU A 96 -11.15 -1.73 -9.96
CA GLU A 96 -12.57 -2.01 -9.70
C GLU A 96 -12.92 -3.43 -10.20
N THR A 97 -13.59 -4.21 -9.34
CA THR A 97 -14.13 -5.52 -9.70
C THR A 97 -15.53 -5.66 -9.10
N GLU A 98 -16.31 -6.63 -9.58
CA GLU A 98 -17.62 -6.96 -8.99
C GLU A 98 -17.52 -7.40 -7.53
N GLU A 99 -16.34 -7.83 -7.08
CA GLU A 99 -16.12 -8.34 -5.72
C GLU A 99 -15.53 -7.29 -4.77
N GLY A 100 -15.17 -6.10 -5.28
CA GLY A 100 -14.53 -5.05 -4.51
C GLY A 100 -13.40 -4.35 -5.25
N TRP A 101 -12.69 -3.49 -4.53
CA TRP A 101 -11.48 -2.81 -5.00
C TRP A 101 -10.26 -3.70 -4.75
N LEU A 102 -9.71 -4.27 -5.80
CA LEU A 102 -8.45 -5.00 -5.73
C LEU A 102 -7.30 -4.01 -5.68
N ILE A 103 -6.50 -4.07 -4.61
CA ILE A 103 -5.27 -3.29 -4.49
C ILE A 103 -4.06 -4.21 -4.63
N ILE A 104 -3.10 -3.78 -5.45
CA ILE A 104 -1.77 -4.37 -5.50
C ILE A 104 -0.84 -3.40 -4.76
N TYR A 105 -0.24 -3.89 -3.67
CA TYR A 105 0.58 -3.11 -2.75
C TYR A 105 1.93 -3.77 -2.57
N HIS A 106 2.91 -3.04 -2.03
CA HIS A 106 4.20 -3.61 -1.65
C HIS A 106 4.30 -3.83 -0.14
N GLY A 107 4.95 -4.93 0.24
CA GLY A 107 5.35 -5.22 1.61
C GLY A 107 6.88 -5.29 1.71
N VAL A 108 7.43 -4.75 2.79
CA VAL A 108 8.88 -4.78 3.04
C VAL A 108 9.18 -5.54 4.30
N CYS A 109 10.09 -6.50 4.20
CA CYS A 109 10.76 -7.11 5.33
C CYS A 109 12.25 -6.74 5.33
N GLU A 110 12.90 -6.81 6.50
CA GLU A 110 14.32 -6.53 6.64
C GLU A 110 15.00 -7.70 7.36
N THR A 111 16.06 -8.21 6.76
CA THR A 111 16.82 -9.37 7.25
C THR A 111 18.32 -9.05 7.18
N HIS A 112 19.18 -10.02 7.48
CA HIS A 112 20.63 -9.86 7.40
C HIS A 112 21.15 -9.55 5.98
N ILE A 113 20.39 -9.83 4.92
CA ILE A 113 20.72 -9.47 3.53
C ILE A 113 20.15 -8.10 3.11
N GLY A 114 19.57 -7.35 4.05
CA GLY A 114 18.93 -6.06 3.82
C GLY A 114 17.43 -6.16 3.63
N LYS A 115 16.85 -5.14 2.98
CA LYS A 115 15.41 -5.05 2.73
C LYS A 115 15.02 -5.87 1.51
N THR A 116 13.94 -6.63 1.64
CA THR A 116 13.29 -7.29 0.50
C THR A 116 11.92 -6.67 0.31
N TYR A 117 11.63 -6.25 -0.93
CA TYR A 117 10.33 -5.71 -1.31
C TYR A 117 9.56 -6.79 -2.08
N HIS A 118 8.34 -7.04 -1.63
CA HIS A 118 7.42 -8.02 -2.16
C HIS A 118 6.20 -7.31 -2.73
N ALA A 119 5.59 -7.86 -3.78
CA ALA A 119 4.25 -7.46 -4.19
C ALA A 119 3.21 -8.33 -3.46
N ALA A 120 2.09 -7.73 -3.06
CA ALA A 120 0.99 -8.39 -2.37
C ALA A 120 -0.35 -7.81 -2.82
N ALA A 121 -1.44 -8.48 -2.44
CA ALA A 121 -2.79 -8.09 -2.84
C ALA A 121 -3.76 -8.09 -1.65
N ALA A 122 -4.70 -7.15 -1.68
CA ALA A 122 -5.84 -7.10 -0.78
C ALA A 122 -7.09 -6.65 -1.55
N LEU A 123 -8.25 -6.95 -0.99
CA LEU A 123 -9.55 -6.58 -1.54
C LEU A 123 -10.27 -5.69 -0.53
N LEU A 124 -10.76 -4.54 -1.00
CA LEU A 124 -11.56 -3.61 -0.21
C LEU A 124 -13.02 -3.69 -0.65
N ASP A 125 -13.93 -3.39 0.27
CA ASP A 125 -15.37 -3.35 0.01
C ASP A 125 -15.70 -2.29 -1.06
N LEU A 126 -16.54 -2.64 -2.04
CA LEU A 126 -16.84 -1.81 -3.21
C LEU A 126 -17.52 -0.48 -2.83
N GLU A 127 -18.43 -0.54 -1.85
CA GLU A 127 -19.25 0.58 -1.39
C GLU A 127 -18.56 1.34 -0.25
N ASN A 128 -17.76 0.64 0.57
CA ASN A 128 -16.99 1.25 1.64
C ASN A 128 -15.49 0.93 1.52
N PRO A 129 -14.71 1.71 0.74
CA PRO A 129 -13.30 1.42 0.50
C PRO A 129 -12.41 1.54 1.74
N ALA A 130 -12.94 2.03 2.87
CA ALA A 130 -12.26 2.03 4.16
C ALA A 130 -12.30 0.66 4.88
N LYS A 131 -12.90 -0.37 4.26
CA LYS A 131 -13.05 -1.70 4.82
C LYS A 131 -12.30 -2.73 3.97
N VAL A 132 -11.27 -3.32 4.56
CA VAL A 132 -10.57 -4.49 4.00
C VAL A 132 -11.44 -5.72 4.20
N ILE A 133 -11.72 -6.46 3.13
CA ILE A 133 -12.54 -7.69 3.16
C ILE A 133 -11.73 -8.95 2.92
N ALA A 134 -10.56 -8.85 2.28
CA ALA A 134 -9.62 -9.94 2.13
C ALA A 134 -8.18 -9.43 1.95
N ARG A 135 -7.20 -10.23 2.32
CA ARG A 135 -5.77 -9.93 2.16
C ARG A 135 -4.98 -11.23 2.04
N LEU A 136 -4.02 -11.29 1.12
CA LEU A 136 -3.15 -12.47 1.03
C LEU A 136 -2.23 -12.56 2.26
N PRO A 137 -2.11 -13.74 2.90
CA PRO A 137 -1.19 -13.95 4.03
C PRO A 137 0.27 -14.18 3.60
N TYR A 138 0.55 -14.10 2.30
CA TYR A 138 1.85 -14.31 1.68
C TYR A 138 2.01 -13.36 0.48
N PRO A 139 3.24 -13.12 0.01
CA PRO A 139 3.48 -12.32 -1.19
C PRO A 139 2.72 -12.86 -2.41
N LEU A 140 2.12 -11.97 -3.20
CA LEU A 140 1.66 -12.30 -4.54
C LEU A 140 2.83 -12.74 -5.42
N PHE A 141 3.95 -12.01 -5.35
CA PHE A 141 5.25 -12.44 -5.87
C PHE A 141 6.40 -11.72 -5.17
N SER A 142 7.58 -12.32 -5.26
CA SER A 142 8.82 -11.86 -4.63
C SER A 142 9.95 -11.83 -5.66
N PRO A 143 11.04 -11.09 -5.39
CA PRO A 143 12.23 -11.12 -6.24
C PRO A 143 12.76 -12.56 -6.37
N SER A 144 12.73 -13.09 -7.58
CA SER A 144 13.07 -14.47 -7.91
C SER A 144 14.21 -14.54 -8.93
N GLN A 145 14.17 -13.67 -9.93
CA GLN A 145 15.12 -13.59 -11.01
C GLN A 145 16.37 -12.82 -10.60
N LYS A 146 17.51 -13.11 -11.24
CA LYS A 146 18.78 -12.43 -10.96
C LYS A 146 18.65 -10.90 -11.09
N TRP A 147 17.96 -10.43 -12.13
CA TRP A 147 17.73 -9.01 -12.38
C TRP A 147 16.69 -8.35 -11.45
N GLU A 148 15.95 -9.13 -10.65
CA GLU A 148 15.10 -8.62 -9.56
C GLU A 148 15.88 -8.56 -8.23
N LYS A 149 16.92 -9.40 -8.10
CA LYS A 149 17.75 -9.51 -6.90
C LYS A 149 18.96 -8.58 -6.93
N GLU A 150 19.47 -8.23 -8.11
CA GLU A 150 20.69 -7.44 -8.28
C GLU A 150 20.45 -6.18 -9.13
N GLY A 151 20.68 -5.02 -8.54
CA GLY A 151 20.48 -3.73 -9.23
C GLY A 151 21.00 -2.53 -8.44
N VAL A 152 20.31 -1.39 -8.57
CA VAL A 152 20.62 -0.19 -7.77
C VAL A 152 20.20 -0.42 -6.32
N VAL A 153 19.05 -1.08 -6.13
CA VAL A 153 18.59 -1.59 -4.83
C VAL A 153 18.31 -3.07 -5.01
N ASN A 154 19.01 -3.90 -4.26
CA ASN A 154 18.88 -5.36 -4.36
C ASN A 154 17.54 -5.84 -3.77
N HIS A 155 17.07 -6.99 -4.25
CA HIS A 155 15.87 -7.67 -3.74
C HIS A 155 14.60 -6.81 -3.78
N VAL A 156 14.33 -6.17 -4.92
CA VAL A 156 13.14 -5.31 -5.10
C VAL A 156 12.27 -5.81 -6.25
N VAL A 157 11.00 -6.05 -5.94
CA VAL A 157 9.90 -5.93 -6.90
C VAL A 157 8.92 -4.89 -6.36
N PHE A 158 8.62 -3.87 -7.17
CA PHE A 158 7.80 -2.73 -6.75
C PHE A 158 6.65 -2.53 -7.74
N PRO A 159 5.43 -3.02 -7.48
CA PRO A 159 4.30 -2.86 -8.38
C PRO A 159 3.93 -1.38 -8.50
N THR A 160 3.74 -0.88 -9.72
CA THR A 160 3.42 0.55 -9.97
C THR A 160 2.21 0.77 -10.87
N GLY A 161 1.80 -0.25 -11.63
CA GLY A 161 0.67 -0.14 -12.53
C GLY A 161 0.12 -1.51 -12.91
N SER A 162 -1.09 -1.51 -13.45
CA SER A 162 -1.72 -2.74 -13.94
C SER A 162 -2.58 -2.48 -15.16
N ALA A 163 -2.82 -3.54 -15.95
CA ALA A 163 -3.73 -3.54 -17.08
C ALA A 163 -4.48 -4.88 -17.14
N LEU A 164 -5.79 -4.82 -17.34
CA LEU A 164 -6.65 -5.99 -17.40
C LEU A 164 -7.11 -6.23 -18.84
N PHE A 165 -6.88 -7.45 -19.35
CA PHE A 165 -7.33 -7.89 -20.67
C PHE A 165 -8.10 -9.20 -20.53
N GLY A 166 -9.43 -9.12 -20.52
CA GLY A 166 -10.26 -10.28 -20.18
C GLY A 166 -9.98 -10.72 -18.74
N ASP A 167 -9.60 -11.98 -18.55
CA ASP A 167 -9.22 -12.53 -17.24
C ASP A 167 -7.74 -12.27 -16.90
N ASP A 168 -6.94 -11.75 -17.82
CA ASP A 168 -5.50 -11.59 -17.60
C ASP A 168 -5.18 -10.23 -16.98
N LEU A 169 -4.79 -10.25 -15.71
CA LEU A 169 -4.25 -9.10 -15.01
C LEU A 169 -2.73 -9.03 -15.19
N TYR A 170 -2.27 -8.00 -15.90
CA TYR A 170 -0.85 -7.67 -16.03
C TYR A 170 -0.48 -6.65 -14.95
N ILE A 171 0.56 -6.96 -14.17
CA ILE A 171 1.10 -6.12 -13.11
C ILE A 171 2.49 -5.66 -13.55
N TYR A 172 2.63 -4.37 -13.83
CA TYR A 172 3.90 -3.74 -14.17
C TYR A 172 4.62 -3.31 -12.89
N TYR A 173 5.90 -3.66 -12.79
CA TYR A 173 6.70 -3.43 -11.60
C TYR A 173 8.13 -3.01 -11.92
N GLY A 174 8.68 -2.15 -11.05
CA GLY A 174 10.11 -1.89 -11.01
C GLY A 174 10.86 -3.07 -10.38
N ALA A 175 11.99 -3.45 -10.96
CA ALA A 175 12.82 -4.55 -10.49
C ALA A 175 14.25 -4.07 -10.21
N ALA A 176 14.69 -4.32 -8.99
CA ALA A 176 15.98 -3.92 -8.45
C ALA A 176 16.36 -2.42 -8.70
N ASP A 177 15.36 -1.54 -8.74
CA ASP A 177 15.48 -0.12 -9.12
C ASP A 177 16.27 0.12 -10.43
N LYS A 178 16.20 -0.84 -11.35
CA LYS A 178 17.01 -0.85 -12.58
C LYS A 178 16.22 -1.25 -13.82
N HIS A 179 15.24 -2.12 -13.68
CA HIS A 179 14.46 -2.66 -14.77
C HIS A 179 12.97 -2.44 -14.55
N ILE A 180 12.20 -2.52 -15.64
CA ILE A 180 10.74 -2.65 -15.60
C ILE A 180 10.40 -4.02 -16.12
N ALA A 181 9.50 -4.72 -15.42
CA ALA A 181 9.01 -6.03 -15.80
C ALA A 181 7.50 -6.11 -15.64
N VAL A 182 6.93 -7.23 -16.10
CA VAL A 182 5.50 -7.49 -16.01
C VAL A 182 5.26 -8.93 -15.54
N ALA A 183 4.37 -9.08 -14.56
CA ALA A 183 3.84 -10.37 -14.12
C ALA A 183 2.39 -10.49 -14.60
N ARG A 184 2.00 -11.70 -15.01
CA ARG A 184 0.60 -12.00 -15.39
C ARG A 184 0.00 -12.94 -14.36
N VAL A 185 -1.22 -12.65 -13.94
CA VAL A 185 -2.06 -13.52 -13.11
C VAL A 185 -3.48 -13.53 -13.65
N SER A 186 -4.18 -14.65 -13.48
CA SER A 186 -5.63 -14.71 -13.74
C SER A 186 -6.37 -13.92 -12.65
N MET A 187 -7.20 -12.97 -13.05
CA MET A 187 -8.02 -12.15 -12.16
C MET A 187 -8.97 -13.02 -11.36
N SER A 188 -9.68 -13.94 -12.01
CA SER A 188 -10.60 -14.87 -11.34
C SER A 188 -9.89 -15.76 -10.32
N GLN A 189 -8.69 -16.26 -10.62
CA GLN A 189 -7.89 -17.04 -9.67
C GLN A 189 -7.42 -16.19 -8.49
N LEU A 190 -6.94 -14.97 -8.73
CA LEU A 190 -6.50 -14.06 -7.67
C LEU A 190 -7.65 -13.69 -6.72
N LEU A 191 -8.81 -13.32 -7.26
CA LEU A 191 -10.01 -13.02 -6.47
C LEU A 191 -10.49 -14.25 -5.71
N SER A 192 -10.45 -15.43 -6.32
CA SER A 192 -10.80 -16.68 -5.64
C SER A 192 -9.84 -16.99 -4.49
N GLU A 193 -8.55 -16.67 -4.62
CA GLU A 193 -7.57 -16.89 -3.56
C GLU A 193 -7.74 -15.88 -2.42
N LEU A 194 -7.96 -14.61 -2.75
CA LEU A 194 -8.28 -13.57 -1.76
C LEU A 194 -9.50 -13.95 -0.92
N LYS A 195 -10.57 -14.46 -1.55
CA LYS A 195 -11.78 -14.91 -0.85
C LYS A 195 -11.58 -16.06 0.15
N LYS A 196 -10.50 -16.84 0.05
CA LYS A 196 -10.16 -17.85 1.06
C LYS A 196 -9.53 -17.22 2.31
N ASN A 197 -9.07 -15.97 2.20
CA ASN A 197 -8.31 -15.24 3.20
C ASN A 197 -9.09 -14.00 3.66
N VAL A 198 -10.34 -14.22 4.07
CA VAL A 198 -11.25 -13.16 4.54
C VAL A 198 -10.72 -12.55 5.83
N THR A 199 -10.70 -11.22 5.90
CA THR A 199 -10.29 -10.47 7.09
C THR A 199 -11.52 -10.22 7.97
N HIS A 200 -11.48 -10.70 9.22
CA HIS A 200 -12.53 -10.43 10.21
C HIS A 200 -12.12 -9.24 11.11
N GLY A 201 -12.55 -8.03 10.75
CA GLY A 201 -12.36 -6.82 11.56
C GLY A 201 -11.21 -5.91 11.11
N LYS A 202 -11.00 -4.81 11.84
CA LYS A 202 -9.88 -3.87 11.60
C LYS A 202 -8.57 -4.59 11.95
N THR A 203 -7.79 -4.97 10.93
CA THR A 203 -6.42 -5.49 11.07
C THR A 203 -5.42 -4.35 11.14
#